data_AF-A0A2W6APS1-F1
#
_entry.id   AF-A0A2W6APS1-F1
#
_cell.length_a   1.000
_cell.length_b   1.000
_cell.length_c   1.000
_cell.angle_alpha   90.00
_cell.angle_beta   90.00
_cell.angle_gamma   90.00
#
_symmetry.space_group_name_H-M   'P 1'
#
loop_
_entity.id
_entity.type
_entity.pdbx_description
1 polymer ?
#
loop_
_entity_poly.entity_id
_entity_poly.type
_entity_poly.pdbx_seq_one_letter_code
_entity_poly.pdbx_strand_id
1 'polypeptide(L)'
;MSANRRRHTSPEVEEAIRDAENLGWRVELRSGHAWGLLLCPLRSRGGCRMSVSSTPANAGNEARRIRSRVARCTHGGGNAGK
;
A
#
# COMPACT_ATOMS: atom_id res chain seq x y z
N MET A 1 -15.75 3.76 9.67
CA MET A 1 -14.52 4.22 10.36
C MET A 1 -13.49 3.10 10.32
N SER A 2 -12.48 3.19 9.46
CA SER A 2 -11.54 2.08 9.23
C SER A 2 -10.51 1.96 10.34
N ALA A 3 -10.61 0.83 11.05
CA ALA A 3 -9.69 0.22 12.02
C ALA A 3 -8.36 0.92 12.30
N ASN A 4 -8.16 1.24 13.58
CA ASN A 4 -6.95 1.57 14.34
C ASN A 4 -5.62 1.04 13.76
N ARG A 5 -5.11 1.69 12.71
CA ARG A 5 -3.80 1.36 12.14
C ARG A 5 -2.75 2.15 12.92
N ARG A 6 -1.70 1.48 13.39
CA ARG A 6 -0.52 2.19 13.90
C ARG A 6 0.09 2.94 12.74
N ARG A 7 0.11 4.28 12.81
CA ARG A 7 0.75 5.14 11.80
C ARG A 7 2.19 4.69 11.54
N HIS A 8 2.61 4.71 10.28
CA HIS A 8 3.98 4.43 9.94
C HIS A 8 4.89 5.53 10.53
N THR A 9 6.06 5.16 11.06
CA THR A 9 7.00 6.12 11.68
C THR A 9 7.46 7.18 10.68
N SER A 10 7.56 6.80 9.40
CA SER A 10 7.96 7.69 8.31
C SER A 10 6.76 8.35 7.63
N PRO A 11 6.70 9.70 7.57
CA PRO A 11 5.57 10.42 6.98
C PRO A 11 5.44 10.20 5.48
N GLU A 12 6.54 10.04 4.74
CA GLU A 12 6.52 9.78 3.29
C GLU A 12 5.77 8.48 2.95
N VAL A 13 6.01 7.42 3.74
CA VAL A 13 5.36 6.13 3.57
C VAL A 13 3.88 6.23 3.94
N GLU A 14 3.56 6.94 5.02
CA GLU A 14 2.17 7.18 5.44
C GLU A 14 1.38 7.92 4.36
N GLU A 15 1.97 8.95 3.73
CA GLU A 15 1.35 9.69 2.62
C GLU A 15 1.06 8.77 1.43
N ALA A 16 2.04 7.94 1.05
CA ALA A 16 1.89 6.96 -0.02
C ALA A 16 0.80 5.91 0.29
N ILE A 17 0.67 5.49 1.55
CA ILE A 17 -0.40 4.59 1.98
C ILE A 17 -1.75 5.29 1.86
N ARG A 18 -1.87 6.53 2.32
CA ARG A 18 -3.09 7.34 2.21
C ARG A 18 -3.55 7.51 0.76
N ASP A 19 -2.62 7.81 -0.14
CA ASP A 19 -2.90 7.90 -1.58
C ASP A 19 -3.48 6.58 -2.11
N ALA A 20 -2.90 5.46 -1.69
CA ALA A 20 -3.36 4.14 -2.11
C ALA A 20 -4.76 3.81 -1.58
N GLU A 21 -5.05 4.14 -0.32
CA GLU A 21 -6.39 3.98 0.25
C GLU A 21 -7.43 4.77 -0.52
N ASN A 22 -7.10 6.00 -0.91
CA ASN A 22 -7.98 6.85 -1.71
C ASN A 22 -8.29 6.22 -3.08
N LEU A 23 -7.36 5.41 -3.60
CA LEU A 23 -7.52 4.62 -4.83
C LEU A 23 -8.22 3.26 -4.60
N GLY A 24 -8.74 3.01 -3.40
CA GLY A 24 -9.45 1.78 -3.04
C GLY A 24 -8.55 0.60 -2.67
N TRP A 25 -7.25 0.84 -2.44
CA TRP A 25 -6.38 -0.16 -1.85
C TRP A 25 -6.68 -0.35 -0.37
N ARG A 26 -6.39 -1.55 0.12
CA ARG A 26 -6.55 -1.94 1.53
C ARG A 26 -5.21 -2.21 2.16
N VAL A 27 -5.12 -1.90 3.44
CA VAL A 27 -3.90 -2.09 4.23
C VAL A 27 -4.21 -3.09 5.32
N GLU A 28 -3.44 -4.16 5.37
CA GLU A 28 -3.46 -5.14 6.45
C GLU A 28 -2.18 -5.00 7.27
N LEU A 29 -2.29 -4.55 8.51
CA LEU A 29 -1.14 -4.51 9.41
C LEU A 29 -0.63 -5.91 9.71
N ARG A 30 0.68 -6.04 9.79
CA ARG A 30 1.35 -7.30 10.14
C ARG A 30 2.24 -7.04 11.35
N SER A 31 2.25 -7.99 12.28
CA SER A 31 3.22 -8.00 13.37
C SER A 31 4.45 -8.79 12.91
N GLY A 32 5.58 -8.12 12.73
CA GLY A 32 6.85 -8.75 12.31
C GLY A 32 7.82 -7.76 11.67
N HIS A 33 8.65 -8.26 10.73
CA HIS A 33 9.62 -7.45 9.98
C HIS A 33 8.98 -6.44 9.00
N ALA A 34 7.75 -6.72 8.56
CA ALA A 34 6.96 -5.81 7.74
C ALA A 34 5.91 -5.11 8.61
N TRP A 35 5.70 -3.82 8.37
CA TRP A 35 4.68 -3.00 9.04
C TRP A 35 3.28 -3.45 8.63
N GLY A 36 3.13 -3.76 7.35
CA GLY A 36 1.85 -4.17 6.80
C GLY A 36 1.94 -4.66 5.37
N LEU A 37 0.79 -5.07 4.86
CA LEU A 37 0.58 -5.55 3.52
C LEU A 37 -0.47 -4.65 2.85
N LEU A 38 -0.07 -3.97 1.78
CA LEU A 38 -0.97 -3.27 0.89
C LEU A 38 -1.56 -4.26 -0.12
N LEU A 39 -2.89 -4.29 -0.20
CA LEU A 39 -3.67 -5.15 -1.07
C LEU A 39 -4.51 -4.29 -2.01
N CYS A 40 -4.43 -4.58 -3.30
CA CYS A 40 -5.29 -3.91 -4.27
C CYS A 40 -6.75 -4.36 -4.10
N PRO A 41 -7.73 -3.66 -4.69
CA PRO A 41 -9.14 -4.04 -4.61
C PRO A 41 -9.43 -5.45 -5.18
N LEU A 42 -8.63 -5.92 -6.15
CA LEU A 42 -8.77 -7.26 -6.71
C LEU A 42 -8.31 -8.35 -5.72
N ARG A 43 -9.25 -9.19 -5.28
CA ARG A 43 -9.02 -10.31 -4.34
C ARG A 43 -8.62 -11.64 -4.99
N SER A 44 -8.46 -11.68 -6.31
CA SER A 44 -8.06 -12.90 -7.03
C SER A 44 -6.55 -13.15 -6.98
N ARG A 45 -6.08 -14.32 -7.46
CA ARG A 45 -4.63 -14.64 -7.56
C ARG A 45 -3.83 -13.66 -8.44
N GLY A 46 -4.50 -12.90 -9.32
CA GLY A 46 -3.91 -11.79 -10.08
C GLY A 46 -3.87 -10.45 -9.32
N GLY A 47 -4.31 -10.43 -8.06
CA GLY A 47 -4.31 -9.25 -7.22
C GLY A 47 -2.89 -8.76 -6.93
N CYS A 48 -2.69 -7.45 -7.03
CA CYS A 48 -1.46 -6.81 -6.61
C CYS A 48 -1.40 -6.77 -5.08
N ARG A 49 -0.31 -7.29 -4.51
CA ARG A 49 0.01 -7.19 -3.09
C ARG A 49 1.43 -6.68 -2.89
N MET A 50 1.64 -5.93 -1.82
CA MET A 50 2.87 -5.22 -1.54
C MET A 50 3.14 -5.22 -0.04
N SER A 51 4.27 -5.77 0.39
CA SER A 51 4.72 -5.65 1.76
C SER A 51 5.36 -4.28 1.99
N VAL A 52 4.93 -3.60 3.05
CA VAL A 52 5.50 -2.35 3.54
C VAL A 52 6.42 -2.68 4.72
N SER A 53 7.66 -2.23 4.65
CA SER A 53 8.67 -2.49 5.68
C SER A 53 8.52 -1.50 6.84
N SER A 54 8.61 -1.93 8.12
CA SER A 54 8.54 -1.01 9.28
C SER A 54 9.76 -0.11 9.41
N THR A 55 10.92 -0.64 9.04
CA THR A 55 12.22 0.03 9.13
C THR A 55 12.87 0.06 7.75
N PRO A 56 12.33 0.85 6.80
CA PRO A 56 12.99 1.03 5.52
C PRO A 56 14.28 1.81 5.74
N ALA A 57 15.38 1.35 5.14
CA ALA A 57 16.65 2.09 5.16
C ALA A 57 16.50 3.50 4.52
N ASN A 58 15.53 3.67 3.62
CA ASN A 58 15.16 4.94 3.03
C ASN A 58 13.63 5.01 2.84
N ALA A 59 12.97 5.85 3.63
CA ALA A 59 11.52 6.02 3.61
C ALA A 59 10.99 6.57 2.29
N GLY A 60 11.64 7.57 1.70
CA GLY A 60 11.26 8.15 0.42
C GLY A 60 11.30 7.16 -0.74
N ASN A 61 12.27 6.25 -0.77
CA ASN A 61 12.33 5.19 -1.78
C ASN A 61 11.20 4.17 -1.60
N GLU A 62 10.90 3.76 -0.36
CA GLU A 62 9.78 2.86 -0.08
C GLU A 62 8.44 3.53 -0.45
N ALA A 63 8.26 4.81 -0.10
CA ALA A 63 7.08 5.59 -0.46
C ALA A 63 6.91 5.72 -1.98
N ARG A 64 7.98 6.04 -2.71
CA ARG A 64 7.99 6.11 -4.18
C ARG A 64 7.63 4.75 -4.79
N ARG A 65 8.18 3.66 -4.24
CA ARG A 65 7.87 2.29 -4.68
C ARG A 65 6.39 1.95 -4.47
N ILE A 66 5.81 2.32 -3.33
CA ILE A 66 4.38 2.19 -3.04
C ILE A 66 3.55 2.95 -4.08
N ARG A 67 3.82 4.25 -4.24
CA ARG A 67 3.13 5.11 -5.20
C ARG A 67 3.20 4.59 -6.63
N SER A 68 4.39 4.19 -7.09
CA SER A 68 4.56 3.63 -8.43
C SER A 68 3.82 2.31 -8.62
N ARG A 69 3.79 1.43 -7.60
CA ARG A 69 3.04 0.16 -7.67
C ARG A 69 1.53 0.41 -7.74
N VAL A 70 1.07 1.35 -6.95
CA VAL A 70 -0.32 1.78 -6.85
C VAL A 70 -0.77 2.42 -8.17
N ALA A 71 0.02 3.35 -8.70
CA ALA A 71 -0.24 4.00 -9.99
C ALA A 71 -0.22 3.03 -11.18
N ARG A 72 0.64 1.99 -11.15
CA ARG A 72 0.70 0.95 -12.19
C ARG A 72 -0.39 -0.10 -12.06
N CYS A 73 -1.16 -0.11 -10.97
CA CYS A 73 -2.20 -1.09 -10.77
C CYS A 73 -3.49 -0.65 -11.45
N THR A 74 -3.84 -1.37 -12.50
CA THR A 74 -5.03 -1.18 -13.33
C THR A 74 -6.33 -1.51 -12.58
N HIS A 75 -6.27 -2.29 -11.49
CA HIS A 75 -7.44 -2.69 -10.71
C HIS A 75 -8.05 -1.56 -9.85
N GLY A 76 -7.37 -0.43 -9.68
CA GLY A 76 -7.86 0.72 -8.91
C GLY A 76 -8.81 1.58 -9.74
N GLY A 77 -10.12 1.37 -9.59
CA GLY A 77 -11.15 2.39 -9.81
C GLY A 77 -11.36 2.99 -11.20
N GLY A 78 -10.65 2.57 -12.26
CA GLY A 78 -10.86 3.20 -13.57
C GLY A 78 -10.39 2.47 -14.82
N ASN A 79 -9.57 1.42 -14.76
CA ASN A 79 -9.11 0.75 -15.98
C ASN A 79 -8.92 -0.75 -15.77
N ALA A 80 -10.04 -1.47 -15.68
CA ALA A 80 -10.07 -2.88 -15.99
C ALA A 80 -9.82 -3.07 -17.50
N GLY A 81 -8.61 -3.48 -17.87
CA GLY A 81 -8.26 -3.94 -19.21
C GLY A 81 -6.88 -4.57 -19.12
N LYS A 82 -6.66 -5.83 -19.50
CA LYS A 82 -7.29 -6.67 -20.52
C LYS A 82 -7.06 -8.14 -20.15
#